data_AF-A0A7S0IJP4-F1
#
_entry.id   AF-A0A7S0IJP4-F1
#
_cell.length_a   1.000
_cell.length_b   1.000
_cell.length_c   1.000
_cell.angle_alpha   90.00
_cell.angle_beta   90.00
_cell.angle_gamma   90.00
#
_symmetry.space_group_name_H-M   'P 1'
#
loop_
_entity.id
_entity.type
_entity.pdbx_description
1 polymer ?
#
loop_
_entity_poly.entity_id
_entity_poly.type
_entity_poly.pdbx_seq_one_letter_code
_entity_poly.pdbx_strand_id
1 'polypeptide(L)'
;VVAVLVKSRTDSIYLSAVVVALFMVMVGPPGAIVQSLVPNHMRATAAGFFGVLANLVGGSVGPLFIGWLSDRLSGRYGLDSIRYALAYSMIFCVWGQVHWYLAARAMPGDILEKTATKR
;
A
#
# COMPACT_ATOMS: atom_id res chain seq x y z
N VAL A 1 6.93 -15.86 2.55
CA VAL A 1 8.14 -16.62 2.16
C VAL A 1 9.00 -16.97 3.38
N VAL A 2 9.46 -15.99 4.19
CA VAL A 2 10.28 -16.27 5.40
C VAL A 2 9.58 -17.20 6.41
N ALA A 3 8.28 -17.01 6.67
CA ALA A 3 7.52 -17.88 7.58
C ALA A 3 7.35 -19.33 7.07
N VAL A 4 7.44 -19.57 5.75
CA VAL A 4 7.30 -20.91 5.16
C VAL A 4 8.62 -21.70 5.21
N LEU A 5 9.75 -21.02 5.39
CA LEU A 5 11.07 -21.64 5.54
C LEU A 5 11.31 -22.18 6.97
N VAL A 6 10.43 -21.85 7.92
CA VAL A 6 10.54 -22.29 9.31
C VAL A 6 9.87 -23.65 9.47
N LYS A 7 10.67 -24.64 9.88
CA LYS A 7 10.25 -26.05 10.04
C LYS A 7 9.24 -26.27 11.18
N SER A 8 9.15 -25.31 12.11
CA SER A 8 8.29 -25.34 13.30
C SER A 8 6.98 -24.57 13.06
N ARG A 9 5.84 -25.27 13.26
CA ARG A 9 4.48 -24.76 12.97
C ARG A 9 4.13 -23.53 13.82
N THR A 10 4.54 -23.50 15.08
CA THR A 10 4.22 -22.41 16.01
C THR A 10 4.99 -21.13 15.69
N ASP A 11 6.28 -21.25 15.34
CA ASP A 11 7.13 -20.11 14.99
C ASP A 11 6.71 -19.47 13.67
N SER A 12 6.23 -20.28 12.72
CA SER A 12 5.65 -19.80 11.46
C SER A 12 4.39 -18.95 11.69
N ILE A 13 3.54 -19.32 12.66
CA ILE A 13 2.34 -18.56 13.02
C ILE A 13 2.74 -17.21 13.64
N TYR A 14 3.69 -17.18 14.58
CA TYR A 14 4.14 -15.92 15.17
C TYR A 14 4.81 -14.99 14.15
N LEU A 15 5.68 -15.53 13.29
CA LEU A 15 6.33 -14.74 12.25
C LEU A 15 5.33 -14.19 11.23
N SER A 16 4.36 -14.99 10.80
CA SER A 16 3.31 -14.53 9.89
C SER A 16 2.41 -13.49 10.55
N ALA A 17 2.06 -13.64 11.83
CA ALA A 17 1.29 -12.65 12.57
C ALA A 17 2.01 -11.29 12.65
N VAL A 18 3.32 -11.28 12.93
CA VAL A 18 4.13 -10.05 12.92
C VAL A 18 4.16 -9.41 11.54
N VAL A 19 4.39 -10.20 10.49
CA VAL A 19 4.40 -9.69 9.10
C VAL A 19 3.05 -9.09 8.71
N VAL A 20 1.94 -9.75 9.05
CA VAL A 20 0.60 -9.24 8.78
C VAL A 20 0.31 -7.97 9.60
N ALA A 21 0.73 -7.93 10.87
CA ALA A 21 0.58 -6.74 11.70
C ALA A 21 1.33 -5.54 11.09
N LEU A 22 2.57 -5.74 10.64
CA LEU A 22 3.34 -4.70 9.94
C LEU A 22 2.66 -4.25 8.64
N PHE A 23 2.09 -5.18 7.88
CA PHE A 23 1.33 -4.84 6.67
C PHE A 23 0.08 -4.02 7.00
N MET A 24 -0.63 -4.33 8.09
CA MET A 24 -1.81 -3.58 8.52
C MET A 24 -1.50 -2.16 8.98
N VAL A 25 -0.30 -1.90 9.51
CA VAL A 25 0.16 -0.52 9.81
C VAL A 25 0.25 0.33 8.54
N MET A 26 0.53 -0.28 7.38
CA MET A 26 0.56 0.44 6.11
C MET A 26 -0.86 0.77 5.58
N VAL A 27 -1.84 -0.08 5.87
CA VAL A 27 -3.20 0.02 5.31
C VAL A 27 -4.15 0.81 6.22
N GLY A 28 -3.99 0.69 7.54
CA GLY A 28 -4.91 1.24 8.54
C GLY A 28 -5.00 2.78 8.58
N PRO A 29 -3.88 3.51 8.78
CA PRO A 29 -3.90 4.97 8.92
C PRO A 29 -4.46 5.70 7.68
N PRO A 30 -4.07 5.36 6.43
CA PRO A 30 -4.70 5.87 5.22
C PRO A 30 -6.22 5.77 5.24
N GLY A 31 -6.74 4.58 5.54
CA GLY A 31 -8.18 4.33 5.58
C GLY A 31 -8.87 5.18 6.66
N ALA A 32 -8.28 5.26 7.86
CA ALA A 32 -8.81 6.05 8.96
C ALA A 32 -8.83 7.56 8.68
N ILE A 33 -7.81 8.09 8.00
CA ILE A 33 -7.72 9.50 7.61
C ILE A 33 -8.83 9.84 6.60
N VAL A 34 -8.98 9.03 5.55
CA VAL A 34 -10.04 9.23 4.54
C VAL A 34 -11.42 9.21 5.19
N GLN A 35 -11.67 8.29 6.11
CA GLN A 35 -12.94 8.18 6.83
C GLN A 35 -13.20 9.35 7.80
N SER A 36 -12.14 9.96 8.34
CA SER A 36 -12.25 11.11 9.23
C SER A 36 -12.50 12.42 8.49
N LEU A 37 -12.05 12.53 7.24
CA LEU A 37 -12.24 13.71 6.39
C LEU A 37 -13.64 13.83 5.79
N VAL A 38 -14.36 12.72 5.66
CA VAL A 38 -15.68 12.69 5.02
C VAL A 38 -16.83 12.73 6.03
N PRO A 39 -17.97 13.37 5.69
CA PRO A 39 -19.18 13.33 6.53
C PRO A 39 -19.70 11.90 6.72
N ASN A 40 -20.38 11.65 7.85
CA ASN A 40 -20.87 10.31 8.22
C ASN A 40 -21.72 9.63 7.12
N HIS A 41 -22.56 10.39 6.40
CA HIS A 41 -23.43 9.85 5.35
C HIS A 41 -22.67 9.45 4.07
N MET A 42 -21.41 9.88 3.89
CA MET A 42 -20.58 9.55 2.72
C MET A 42 -19.51 8.49 3.02
N ARG A 43 -19.40 8.02 4.27
CA ARG A 43 -18.35 7.08 4.69
C ARG A 43 -18.33 5.79 3.88
N ALA A 44 -19.51 5.24 3.57
CA ALA A 44 -19.63 4.04 2.75
C ALA A 44 -19.13 4.28 1.31
N THR A 45 -19.52 5.40 0.69
CA THR A 45 -19.07 5.79 -0.65
C THR A 45 -17.57 6.04 -0.67
N ALA A 46 -17.03 6.72 0.33
CA ALA A 46 -15.59 6.97 0.45
C ALA A 46 -14.80 5.68 0.64
N ALA A 47 -15.29 4.74 1.47
CA ALA A 47 -14.67 3.42 1.64
C ALA A 47 -14.68 2.62 0.34
N GLY A 48 -15.83 2.59 -0.35
CA GLY A 48 -15.98 1.90 -1.63
C GLY A 48 -15.05 2.49 -2.69
N PHE A 49 -15.02 3.82 -2.84
CA PHE A 49 -14.14 4.50 -3.79
C PHE A 49 -12.66 4.28 -3.48
N PHE A 50 -12.26 4.42 -2.22
CA PHE A 50 -10.89 4.13 -1.78
C PHE A 50 -10.50 2.68 -2.08
N GLY A 51 -11.42 1.73 -1.80
CA GLY A 51 -11.23 0.32 -2.11
C GLY A 51 -11.10 0.04 -3.61
N VAL A 52 -11.93 0.67 -4.45
CA VAL A 52 -11.83 0.56 -5.91
C VAL A 52 -10.49 1.07 -6.40
N LEU A 53 -10.06 2.25 -5.96
CA LEU A 53 -8.76 2.80 -6.35
C LEU A 53 -7.60 1.90 -5.89
N ALA A 54 -7.64 1.40 -4.66
CA ALA A 54 -6.60 0.52 -4.12
C ALA A 54 -6.49 -0.78 -4.93
N ASN A 55 -7.61 -1.41 -5.27
CA ASN A 55 -7.62 -2.68 -5.99
C ASN A 55 -7.39 -2.52 -7.50
N LEU A 56 -7.92 -1.45 -8.11
CA LEU A 56 -7.74 -1.20 -9.53
C LEU A 56 -6.32 -0.73 -9.83
N VAL A 57 -5.81 0.29 -9.11
CA VAL A 57 -4.47 0.83 -9.35
C VAL A 57 -3.41 -0.08 -8.74
N GLY A 58 -3.52 -0.41 -7.45
CA GLY A 58 -2.52 -1.22 -6.76
C GLY A 58 -2.53 -2.68 -7.25
N GLY A 59 -3.71 -3.28 -7.29
CA GLY A 59 -3.87 -4.70 -7.64
C GLY A 59 -3.76 -4.98 -9.14
N SER A 60 -4.32 -4.12 -10.00
CA SER A 60 -4.44 -4.42 -11.44
C SER A 60 -3.40 -3.70 -12.30
N VAL A 61 -3.17 -2.39 -12.08
CA VAL A 61 -2.17 -1.64 -12.86
C VAL A 61 -0.74 -2.07 -12.50
N GLY A 62 -0.47 -2.45 -11.26
CA GLY A 62 0.85 -2.90 -10.81
C GLY A 62 1.44 -4.05 -11.65
N PRO A 63 0.79 -5.23 -11.72
CA PRO A 63 1.28 -6.36 -12.50
C PRO A 63 1.38 -6.07 -14.00
N LEU A 64 0.42 -5.33 -14.57
CA LEU A 64 0.45 -4.93 -15.98
C LEU A 64 1.64 -4.02 -16.28
N PHE A 65 1.90 -3.04 -15.42
CA PHE A 65 3.04 -2.15 -15.56
C PHE A 65 4.37 -2.89 -15.44
N ILE A 66 4.49 -3.80 -14.46
CA ILE A 66 5.68 -4.63 -14.28
C ILE A 66 5.90 -5.56 -15.48
N GLY A 67 4.83 -6.17 -16.01
CA GLY A 67 4.89 -7.00 -17.21
C GLY A 67 5.37 -6.23 -18.43
N TRP A 68 4.75 -5.08 -18.70
CA TRP A 68 5.17 -4.18 -19.78
C TRP A 68 6.63 -3.71 -19.63
N LEU A 69 7.06 -3.40 -18.41
CA LEU A 69 8.43 -3.02 -18.13
C LEU A 69 9.38 -4.21 -18.37
N SER A 70 9.01 -5.41 -17.94
CA SER A 70 9.76 -6.64 -18.20
C SER A 70 9.92 -6.91 -19.70
N ASP A 71 8.85 -6.76 -20.48
CA ASP A 71 8.86 -6.95 -21.93
C ASP A 71 9.81 -5.95 -22.62
N ARG A 72 9.88 -4.71 -22.13
CA ARG A 72 10.84 -3.70 -22.60
C ARG A 72 12.28 -4.02 -22.24
N LEU A 73 12.52 -4.57 -21.06
CA LEU A 73 13.86 -4.98 -20.63
C LEU A 73 14.30 -6.31 -21.27
N SER A 74 13.36 -7.12 -21.78
CA SER A 74 13.62 -8.42 -22.42
C SER A 74 14.68 -8.36 -23.52
N GLY A 75 14.67 -7.31 -24.34
CA GLY A 75 15.63 -7.13 -25.42
C GLY A 75 17.08 -6.93 -24.95
N ARG A 76 17.30 -6.50 -23.70
CA ARG A 76 18.64 -6.23 -23.15
C ARG A 76 19.08 -7.21 -22.07
N TYR A 77 18.14 -7.78 -21.31
CA TYR A 77 18.41 -8.62 -20.15
C TYR A 77 17.83 -10.05 -20.25
N GLY A 78 17.11 -10.39 -21.32
CA GLY A 78 16.59 -11.75 -21.55
C GLY A 78 15.79 -12.29 -20.37
N LEU A 79 16.21 -13.43 -19.82
CA LEU A 79 15.57 -14.10 -18.67
C LEU A 79 15.65 -13.30 -17.37
N ASP A 80 16.63 -12.40 -17.21
CA ASP A 80 16.78 -11.59 -15.99
C ASP A 80 15.90 -10.32 -16.00
N SER A 81 15.21 -10.04 -17.10
CA SER A 81 14.43 -8.81 -17.28
C SER A 81 13.35 -8.59 -16.23
N ILE A 82 12.71 -9.67 -15.79
CA ILE A 82 11.68 -9.61 -14.75
C ILE A 82 12.29 -9.24 -13.38
N ARG A 83 13.51 -9.70 -13.09
CA ARG A 83 14.22 -9.35 -11.85
C ARG A 83 14.53 -7.85 -11.84
N TYR A 84 15.01 -7.32 -12.96
CA TYR A 84 15.26 -5.89 -13.10
C TYR A 84 13.96 -5.08 -13.06
N ALA A 85 12.87 -5.54 -13.71
CA ALA A 85 11.57 -4.88 -13.64
C ALA A 85 11.04 -4.80 -12.19
N LEU A 86 11.18 -5.87 -11.41
CA LEU A 86 10.86 -5.86 -9.98
C LEU A 86 11.77 -4.91 -9.20
N ALA A 87 13.08 -4.87 -9.49
CA ALA A 87 13.98 -3.91 -8.83
C ALA A 87 13.58 -2.45 -9.12
N TYR A 88 13.22 -2.13 -10.37
CA TYR A 88 12.73 -0.79 -10.73
C TYR A 88 11.41 -0.44 -10.04
N SER A 89 10.54 -1.41 -9.75
CA SER A 89 9.29 -1.17 -9.02
C SER A 89 9.51 -0.57 -7.62
N MET A 90 10.68 -0.80 -7.01
CA MET A 90 11.03 -0.19 -5.71
C MET A 90 11.08 1.33 -5.78
N ILE A 91 11.45 1.91 -6.93
CA ILE A 91 11.44 3.36 -7.13
C ILE A 91 10.01 3.91 -7.01
N PHE A 92 9.03 3.21 -7.58
CA PHE A 92 7.61 3.56 -7.46
C PHE A 92 7.10 3.42 -6.03
N CYS A 93 7.58 2.42 -5.29
CA CYS A 93 7.27 2.30 -3.86
C CYS A 93 7.80 3.50 -3.07
N VAL A 94 9.06 3.90 -3.28
CA VAL A 94 9.64 5.09 -2.63
C VAL A 94 8.88 6.36 -3.03
N TRP A 95 8.54 6.49 -4.30
CA TRP A 95 7.74 7.60 -4.81
C TRP A 95 6.38 7.70 -4.12
N GLY A 96 5.69 6.56 -3.93
CA GLY A 96 4.44 6.49 -3.17
C GLY A 96 4.62 6.92 -1.72
N GLN A 97 5.69 6.48 -1.04
CA GLN A 97 5.98 6.89 0.34
C GLN A 97 6.23 8.39 0.46
N VAL A 98 6.93 8.99 -0.51
CA VAL A 98 7.13 10.45 -0.56
C VAL A 98 5.78 11.17 -0.67
N HIS A 99 4.86 10.69 -1.50
CA HIS A 99 3.53 11.30 -1.63
C HIS A 99 2.72 11.20 -0.34
N TRP A 100 2.77 10.05 0.33
CA TRP A 100 2.15 9.87 1.64
C TRP A 100 2.73 10.81 2.68
N TYR A 101 4.05 10.96 2.70
CA TYR A 101 4.72 11.88 3.62
C TYR A 101 4.37 13.35 3.34
N LEU A 102 4.33 13.75 2.07
CA LEU A 102 3.92 15.11 1.68
C LEU A 102 2.44 15.37 2.02
N ALA A 103 1.56 14.41 1.76
CA ALA A 103 0.15 14.50 2.13
C ALA A 103 -0.02 14.61 3.66
N ALA A 104 0.77 13.85 4.43
CA ALA A 104 0.78 13.94 5.88
C ALA A 104 1.23 15.33 6.38
N ARG A 105 2.23 15.94 5.73
CA ARG A 105 2.68 17.31 6.03
C ARG A 105 1.70 18.40 5.61
N ALA A 106 0.93 18.15 4.55
CA ALA A 106 -0.03 19.10 4.02
C ALA A 106 -1.36 19.10 4.78
N MET A 107 -1.60 18.17 5.70
CA MET A 107 -2.81 18.16 6.54
C MET A 107 -2.74 19.28 7.59
N PRO A 108 -3.58 20.33 7.52
CA PRO A 108 -3.66 21.35 8.56
C PRO A 108 -4.09 20.75 9.92
N GLY A 109 -3.46 21.20 11.01
CA GLY A 109 -3.72 20.70 12.36
C GLY A 109 -5.19 20.79 12.83
N ASP A 110 -5.96 21.73 12.25
CA ASP A 110 -7.36 22.00 12.58
C ASP A 110 -8.32 20.82 12.30
N ILE A 111 -7.91 19.86 11.46
CA ILE A 111 -8.73 18.67 11.15
C ILE A 111 -8.75 17.70 12.34
N LEU A 112 -7.65 17.65 13.10
CA LEU A 112 -7.55 16.83 14.31
C LEU A 112 -8.33 17.47 15.47
N GLU A 113 -8.33 18.80 15.57
CA GLU A 113 -9.01 19.54 16.63
C GLU A 113 -10.53 19.54 16.47
N LYS A 114 -11.05 19.73 15.24
CA LYS A 114 -12.51 19.68 14.98
C LYS A 114 -13.15 18.31 15.22
N THR A 115 -12.38 17.24 15.18
CA THR A 115 -12.86 15.88 15.47
C THR A 115 -12.93 15.61 16.98
N ALA A 116 -12.11 16.29 17.79
CA ALA A 116 -12.11 16.20 19.25
C ALA A 116 -13.23 17.04 19.91
N THR A 117 -13.55 18.21 19.35
CA THR A 117 -14.59 19.11 19.90
C THR A 117 -16.03 18.63 19.64
N LYS A 118 -16.23 17.66 18.74
CA LYS A 118 -17.56 17.16 18.34
C LYS A 118 -17.97 15.85 19.02
N ARG A 119 -17.21 15.38 20.02
CA ARG A 119 -17.48 14.15 20.77
C ARG A 119 -18.00 14.45 22.17
#